data_AF-A0A919HZN8-F1
#
_entry.id   AF-A0A919HZN8-F1
#
_cell.length_a   1.000
_cell.length_b   1.000
_cell.length_c   1.000
_cell.angle_alpha   90.00
_cell.angle_beta   90.00
_cell.angle_gamma   90.00
#
_symmetry.space_group_name_H-M   'P 1'
#
loop_
_entity.id
_entity.type
_entity.pdbx_description
1 polymer ?
#
loop_
_entity_poly.entity_id
_entity_poly.type
_entity_poly.pdbx_seq_one_letter_code
_entity_poly.pdbx_strand_id
1 'polypeptide(L)'
;MTGIIVAVVAMSKSFLGTYFGVIEGASEIVKSSLGLLGVRKSRAFNRAMSILLVSAFTFAVCFINPNAISMIYAISGPLIAMILFIMPTLSTWLIPALKPYRSVGNAITLVVGLLCVSVMFFG
;
A
#
# COMPACT_ATOMS: atom_id res chain seq x y z
N MET A 1 -9.33 5.85 33.08
CA MET A 1 -8.52 4.61 32.95
C MET A 1 -9.11 3.62 31.94
N THR A 2 -10.44 3.41 31.93
CA THR A 2 -11.13 2.55 30.95
C THR A 2 -10.90 2.94 29.48
N GLY A 3 -10.86 4.25 29.16
CA GLY A 3 -10.64 4.73 27.79
C GLY A 3 -9.30 4.32 27.15
N ILE A 4 -8.21 4.24 27.94
CA ILE A 4 -6.90 3.81 27.44
C ILE A 4 -6.93 2.33 27.05
N ILE A 5 -7.55 1.50 27.90
CA ILE A 5 -7.68 0.07 27.65
C ILE A 5 -8.53 -0.17 26.40
N VAL A 6 -9.66 0.54 26.27
CA VAL A 6 -10.51 0.46 25.08
C VAL A 6 -9.76 0.92 23.83
N ALA A 7 -8.97 2.00 23.90
CA ALA A 7 -8.16 2.47 22.79
C ALA A 7 -7.10 1.44 22.36
N VAL A 8 -6.37 0.84 23.30
CA VAL A 8 -5.37 -0.20 23.01
C VAL A 8 -6.02 -1.43 22.36
N VAL A 9 -7.18 -1.86 22.87
CA VAL A 9 -7.92 -2.99 22.29
C VAL A 9 -8.42 -2.64 20.89
N ALA A 10 -8.97 -1.45 20.68
CA ALA A 10 -9.44 -1.00 19.37
C ALA A 10 -8.30 -0.95 18.35
N MET A 11 -7.15 -0.37 18.71
CA MET A 11 -5.96 -0.29 17.85
C MET A 11 -5.42 -1.68 17.52
N SER A 12 -5.33 -2.57 18.50
CA SER A 12 -4.88 -3.96 18.28
C SER A 12 -5.79 -4.73 17.32
N LYS A 13 -7.12 -4.57 17.45
CA LYS A 13 -8.09 -5.22 16.54
C LYS A 13 -8.02 -4.65 15.13
N SER A 14 -7.91 -3.32 14.98
CA SER A 14 -7.74 -2.67 13.67
C SER A 14 -6.42 -3.07 12.99
N PHE A 15 -5.35 -3.19 13.77
CA PHE A 15 -4.05 -3.63 13.29
C PHE A 15 -4.12 -5.03 12.68
N LEU A 16 -4.73 -6.00 13.38
CA LEU A 16 -4.79 -7.39 12.88
C LEU A 16 -5.50 -7.49 11.52
N GLY A 17 -6.62 -6.79 11.32
CA GLY A 17 -7.34 -6.82 10.05
C GLY A 17 -6.48 -6.31 8.89
N THR A 18 -5.80 -5.18 9.08
CA THR A 18 -4.93 -4.58 8.06
C THR A 18 -3.67 -5.42 7.85
N TYR A 19 -3.08 -5.93 8.93
CA TYR A 19 -1.86 -6.74 8.92
C TYR A 19 -2.04 -8.04 8.14
N PHE A 20 -3.16 -8.74 8.32
CA PHE A 20 -3.45 -9.94 7.53
C PHE A 20 -3.59 -9.63 6.03
N GLY A 21 -4.24 -8.52 5.67
CA GLY A 21 -4.31 -8.08 4.28
C GLY A 21 -2.94 -7.80 3.66
N VAL A 22 -2.04 -7.13 4.41
CA VAL A 22 -0.67 -6.87 3.97
C VAL A 22 0.14 -8.17 3.82
N ILE A 23 0.00 -9.12 4.75
CA ILE A 23 0.68 -10.41 4.67
C ILE A 23 0.23 -11.21 3.45
N GLU A 24 -1.07 -11.23 3.15
CA GLU A 24 -1.58 -11.94 1.98
C GLU A 24 -1.06 -11.34 0.68
N GLY A 25 -1.09 -10.01 0.55
CA GLY A 25 -0.49 -9.30 -0.58
C GLY A 25 1.00 -9.57 -0.72
N ALA A 26 1.75 -9.46 0.38
CA ALA A 26 3.18 -9.75 0.39
C ALA A 26 3.48 -11.22 0.06
N SER A 27 2.66 -12.17 0.54
CA SER A 27 2.83 -13.59 0.24
C SER A 27 2.62 -13.87 -1.24
N GLU A 28 1.64 -13.24 -1.89
CA GLU A 28 1.44 -13.36 -3.34
C GLU A 28 2.57 -12.71 -4.14
N ILE A 29 3.06 -11.54 -3.74
CA ILE A 29 4.23 -10.90 -4.36
C ILE A 29 5.45 -11.81 -4.27
N VAL A 30 5.73 -12.38 -3.09
CA VAL A 30 6.85 -13.30 -2.86
C VAL A 30 6.66 -14.58 -3.69
N LYS A 31 5.46 -15.17 -3.73
CA LYS A 31 5.19 -16.36 -4.55
C LYS A 31 5.38 -16.08 -6.04
N SER A 32 4.86 -14.97 -6.55
CA SER A 32 5.01 -14.56 -7.95
C SER A 32 6.49 -14.35 -8.30
N SER A 33 7.23 -13.65 -7.44
CA SER A 33 8.66 -13.41 -7.61
C SER A 33 9.49 -14.70 -7.57
N LEU A 34 9.19 -15.64 -6.66
CA LEU A 34 9.85 -16.94 -6.60
C LEU A 34 9.45 -17.87 -7.76
N GLY A 35 8.22 -17.76 -8.26
CA GLY A 35 7.74 -18.48 -9.43
C GLY A 35 8.51 -18.11 -10.68
N LEU A 36 8.85 -16.82 -10.85
CA LEU A 36 9.72 -16.34 -11.93
C LEU A 36 11.15 -16.86 -11.84
N LEU A 37 11.63 -17.19 -10.63
CA LEU A 37 12.97 -17.75 -10.37
C LEU A 37 12.99 -19.29 -10.36
N GLY A 38 11.86 -19.96 -10.61
CA GLY A 38 11.78 -21.43 -10.70
C GLY A 38 11.92 -22.18 -9.37
N VAL A 39 12.00 -21.48 -8.22
CA VAL A 39 12.21 -22.10 -6.90
C VAL A 39 10.87 -22.31 -6.19
N ARG A 40 10.32 -23.53 -6.27
CA ARG A 40 9.13 -23.93 -5.47
C ARG A 40 9.51 -24.14 -4.00
N LYS A 41 9.56 -23.07 -3.20
CA LYS A 41 9.56 -23.17 -1.72
C LYS A 41 8.13 -23.36 -1.18
N SER A 42 8.03 -24.00 -0.01
CA SER A 42 6.76 -24.32 0.66
C SER A 42 5.92 -23.07 0.96
N ARG A 43 4.59 -23.14 0.78
CA ARG A 43 3.63 -22.05 1.08
C ARG A 43 3.77 -21.52 2.51
N ALA A 44 4.07 -22.39 3.46
CA ALA A 44 4.28 -22.02 4.86
C ALA A 44 5.55 -21.17 5.05
N PHE A 45 6.63 -21.48 4.33
CA PHE A 45 7.88 -20.73 4.36
C PHE A 45 7.71 -19.33 3.75
N ASN A 46 7.01 -19.21 2.62
CA ASN A 46 6.75 -17.90 2.01
C ASN A 46 5.88 -17.01 2.90
N ARG A 47 4.88 -17.58 3.58
CA ARG A 47 4.03 -16.85 4.53
C ARG A 47 4.82 -16.42 5.78
N ALA A 48 5.63 -17.31 6.34
CA ALA A 48 6.51 -16.98 7.46
C ALA A 48 7.52 -15.88 7.10
N MET A 49 8.11 -15.96 5.90
CA MET A 49 9.05 -14.95 5.41
C MET A 49 8.37 -13.59 5.18
N SER A 50 7.16 -13.55 4.62
CA SER A 50 6.40 -12.30 4.49
C SER A 50 6.05 -11.69 5.85
N ILE A 51 5.67 -12.51 6.84
CA ILE A 51 5.38 -12.06 8.20
C ILE A 51 6.63 -11.43 8.82
N LEU A 52 7.76 -12.15 8.78
CA LEU A 52 9.03 -11.67 9.34
C LEU A 52 9.53 -10.40 8.65
N LEU A 53 9.42 -10.33 7.32
CA LEU A 53 9.80 -9.13 6.57
C LEU A 53 8.95 -7.93 6.95
N VAL A 54 7.62 -8.08 6.97
CA VAL A 54 6.72 -6.97 7.31
C VAL A 54 6.95 -6.54 8.77
N SER A 55 7.09 -7.47 9.71
CA SER A 55 7.32 -7.14 11.12
C SER A 55 8.69 -6.50 11.39
N ALA A 56 9.74 -6.99 10.73
CA ALA A 56 11.08 -6.41 10.86
C ALA A 56 11.15 -5.02 10.24
N PHE A 57 10.50 -4.82 9.10
CA PHE A 57 10.40 -3.52 8.44
C PHE A 57 9.66 -2.51 9.31
N THR A 58 8.48 -2.83 9.83
CA THR A 58 7.73 -1.91 10.69
C THR A 58 8.50 -1.57 11.96
N PHE A 59 9.15 -2.55 12.58
CA PHE A 59 9.99 -2.33 13.75
C PHE A 59 11.14 -1.37 13.43
N ALA A 60 11.90 -1.62 12.36
CA ALA A 60 13.01 -0.76 11.96
C ALA A 60 12.56 0.70 11.70
N VAL A 61 11.43 0.89 11.02
CA VAL A 61 10.89 2.22 10.73
C VAL A 61 10.51 2.97 12.01
N CYS A 62 9.94 2.27 13.00
CA CYS A 62 9.61 2.85 14.31
C CYS A 62 10.84 3.40 15.06
N PHE A 63 12.03 2.81 14.89
CA PHE A 63 13.26 3.34 15.51
C PHE A 63 13.81 4.56 14.81
N ILE A 64 13.66 4.64 13.48
CA ILE A 64 14.23 5.75 12.71
C ILE A 64 13.40 7.02 12.91
N ASN A 65 12.07 6.91 12.87
CA ASN A 65 11.17 8.04 13.03
C ASN A 65 9.97 7.66 13.90
N PRO A 66 9.95 8.02 15.20
CA PRO A 66 8.81 7.72 16.07
C PRO A 66 7.56 8.57 15.75
N ASN A 67 7.68 9.58 14.88
CA ASN A 67 6.56 10.42 14.47
C ASN A 67 5.68 9.69 13.43
N ALA A 68 4.66 9.00 13.93
CA ALA A 68 3.68 8.29 13.11
C ALA A 68 2.90 9.22 12.16
N ILE A 69 2.64 10.47 12.56
CA ILE A 69 1.87 11.41 11.73
C ILE A 69 2.65 11.81 10.49
N SER A 70 3.94 12.15 10.65
CA SER A 70 4.83 12.47 9.53
C SER A 70 4.99 11.29 8.57
N MET A 71 5.12 10.07 9.11
CA MET A 71 5.21 8.85 8.31
C MET A 71 3.93 8.58 7.51
N ILE A 72 2.77 8.74 8.14
CA ILE A 72 1.47 8.61 7.45
C ILE A 72 1.41 9.64 6.33
N TYR A 73 1.67 10.92 6.60
CA TYR A 73 1.59 11.96 5.57
C TYR A 73 2.52 11.67 4.37
N ALA A 74 3.77 11.31 4.64
CA ALA A 74 4.77 11.03 3.61
C ALA A 74 4.45 9.81 2.74
N ILE A 75 3.83 8.77 3.32
CA ILE A 75 3.54 7.50 2.60
C ILE A 75 2.11 7.49 2.06
N SER A 76 1.12 7.79 2.90
CA SER A 76 -0.29 7.69 2.54
C SER A 76 -0.72 8.78 1.56
N GLY A 77 -0.17 9.99 1.66
CA GLY A 77 -0.57 11.08 0.76
C GLY A 77 -0.31 10.75 -0.71
N PRO A 78 0.94 10.40 -1.09
CA PRO A 78 1.23 9.97 -2.45
C PRO A 78 0.44 8.71 -2.85
N LEU A 79 0.33 7.71 -1.97
CA LEU A 79 -0.43 6.49 -2.26
C LEU A 79 -1.91 6.75 -2.56
N ILE A 80 -2.56 7.62 -1.77
CA ILE A 80 -3.96 8.00 -1.98
C ILE A 80 -4.12 8.73 -3.31
N ALA A 81 -3.22 9.68 -3.63
CA ALA A 81 -3.24 10.38 -4.91
C ALA A 81 -3.07 9.41 -6.10
N MET A 82 -2.17 8.43 -5.99
CA MET A 82 -2.00 7.41 -7.01
C MET A 82 -3.25 6.53 -7.19
N ILE A 83 -3.88 6.09 -6.10
CA ILE A 83 -5.08 5.25 -6.17
C ILE A 83 -6.28 6.05 -6.72
N LEU A 84 -6.45 7.31 -6.33
CA LEU A 84 -7.61 8.11 -6.72
C LEU A 84 -7.51 8.70 -8.12
N PHE A 85 -6.31 9.12 -8.55
CA PHE A 85 -6.15 9.83 -9.84
C PHE A 85 -5.47 8.97 -10.90
N ILE A 86 -4.43 8.22 -10.54
CA ILE A 86 -3.61 7.48 -11.51
C ILE A 86 -4.23 6.11 -11.84
N MET A 87 -4.69 5.36 -10.85
CA MET A 87 -5.29 4.04 -11.07
C MET A 87 -6.52 4.05 -12.01
N PRO A 88 -7.52 4.93 -11.83
CA PRO A 88 -8.69 4.93 -12.72
C PRO A 88 -8.33 5.39 -14.13
N THR A 89 -7.46 6.39 -14.25
CA THR A 89 -7.04 6.90 -15.55
C THR A 89 -6.26 5.82 -16.31
N LEU A 90 -5.19 5.25 -15.72
CA LEU A 90 -4.43 4.14 -16.32
C LEU A 90 -5.32 2.96 -16.73
N SER A 91 -6.32 2.61 -15.93
CA SER A 91 -7.25 1.52 -16.25
C SER A 91 -8.01 1.78 -17.55
N THR A 92 -8.38 3.03 -17.86
CA THR A 92 -9.01 3.37 -19.15
C THR A 92 -8.07 3.29 -20.35
N TRP A 93 -6.74 3.36 -20.13
CA TRP A 93 -5.73 3.23 -21.19
C TRP A 93 -5.28 1.78 -21.40
N LEU A 94 -5.16 1.00 -20.32
CA LEU A 94 -4.63 -0.37 -20.35
C LEU A 94 -5.70 -1.41 -20.69
N ILE A 95 -6.97 -1.16 -20.32
CA ILE A 95 -8.06 -2.12 -20.52
C ILE A 95 -8.83 -1.76 -21.81
N PRO A 96 -8.82 -2.62 -22.84
CA PRO A 96 -9.44 -2.32 -24.13
C PRO A 96 -10.98 -2.17 -24.04
N ALA A 97 -11.60 -2.79 -23.04
CA ALA A 97 -13.04 -2.68 -22.77
C ALA A 97 -13.47 -1.28 -22.26
N LEU A 98 -12.53 -0.48 -21.73
CA LEU A 98 -12.79 0.86 -21.21
C LEU A 98 -12.42 1.97 -22.21
N LYS A 99 -11.94 1.62 -23.41
CA LYS A 99 -11.69 2.57 -24.50
C LYS A 99 -12.85 3.52 -24.83
N PRO A 100 -14.14 3.12 -24.81
CA PRO A 100 -15.23 4.06 -25.10
C PRO A 100 -15.43 5.13 -24.00
N TYR A 101 -14.88 4.93 -22.80
CA TYR A 101 -14.89 5.90 -21.70
C TYR A 101 -13.63 6.80 -21.69
N ARG A 102 -12.82 6.79 -22.76
CA ARG A 102 -11.76 7.79 -22.94
C ARG A 102 -12.40 9.16 -23.13
N SER A 103 -12.36 9.96 -22.07
CA SER A 103 -12.70 11.37 -22.10
C SER A 103 -11.46 12.22 -21.86
N VAL A 104 -11.46 13.46 -22.37
CA VAL A 104 -10.49 14.50 -22.00
C VAL A 104 -10.44 14.69 -20.49
N GLY A 105 -11.54 14.43 -19.78
CA GLY A 105 -11.59 14.42 -18.32
C GLY A 105 -10.58 13.48 -17.67
N ASN A 106 -10.29 12.32 -18.28
CA ASN A 106 -9.30 11.36 -17.75
C ASN A 106 -7.86 11.89 -17.90
N ALA A 107 -7.60 12.71 -18.92
CA ALA A 107 -6.30 13.37 -19.07
C ALA A 107 -6.13 14.48 -18.03
N ILE A 108 -7.20 15.26 -17.77
CA ILE A 108 -7.19 16.32 -16.75
C ILE A 108 -6.99 15.72 -15.35
N THR A 109 -7.71 14.66 -14.99
CA THR A 109 -7.55 14.01 -13.67
C THR A 109 -6.16 13.39 -13.50
N LEU A 110 -5.56 12.86 -14.57
CA LEU A 110 -4.17 12.39 -14.55
C LEU A 110 -3.19 13.54 -14.29
N VAL A 111 -3.34 14.68 -14.99
CA VAL A 111 -2.49 15.87 -14.79
C VAL A 111 -2.64 16.42 -13.37
N VAL A 112 -3.87 16.54 -12.87
CA VAL A 112 -4.12 17.00 -11.49
C VAL A 112 -3.52 16.03 -10.47
N GLY A 113 -3.63 14.71 -10.68
CA GLY A 113 -3.01 13.70 -9.84
C GLY A 113 -1.49 13.79 -9.82
N LEU A 114 -0.86 13.98 -10.98
CA LEU A 114 0.59 14.19 -11.12
C LEU A 114 1.05 15.46 -10.40
N LEU A 115 0.32 16.56 -10.54
CA LEU A 115 0.61 17.81 -9.82
C LEU A 115 0.48 17.60 -8.31
N CYS A 116 -0.55 16.89 -7.86
CA CYS A 116 -0.77 16.61 -6.44
C CYS A 116 0.40 15.80 -5.84
N VAL A 117 0.86 14.74 -6.52
CA VAL A 117 2.04 13.96 -6.10
C VAL A 117 3.31 14.81 -6.11
N SER A 118 3.47 15.68 -7.12
CA SER A 118 4.64 16.55 -7.24
C SER A 118 4.74 17.54 -6.07
N VAL A 119 3.63 18.15 -5.66
CA VAL A 119 3.58 19.08 -4.50
C VAL A 119 3.99 18.37 -3.21
N MET A 120 3.65 17.09 -3.03
CA MET A 120 4.03 16.36 -1.82
C MET A 120 5.51 15.97 -1.75
N PHE A 121 6.20 15.91 -2.90
CA PHE A 121 7.64 15.63 -2.95
C PHE A 121 8.50 16.89 -2.93
N PHE A 122 7.98 18.02 -3.43
CA PHE A 122 8.69 19.31 -3.49
C PHE A 122 8.30 20.31 -2.39
N GLY A 123 7.23 20.03 -1.63
CA GLY A 123 6.71 20.86 -0.54
C GLY A 123 7.10 20.39 0.85
#